data_AF-A0A7Y5WU96-F1
#
_entry.id   AF-A0A7Y5WU96-F1
#
_cell.length_a   1.000
_cell.length_b   1.000
_cell.length_c   1.000
_cell.angle_alpha   90.00
_cell.angle_beta   90.00
_cell.angle_gamma   90.00
#
_symmetry.space_group_name_H-M   'P 1'
#
loop_
_entity.id
_entity.type
_entity.pdbx_description
1 polymer ?
#
loop_
_entity_poly.entity_id
_entity_poly.type
_entity_poly.pdbx_seq_one_letter_code
_entity_poly.pdbx_strand_id
1 'polypeptide(L)'
;MRNRHATLVAAALLAVGTSLGAQGRDTTASPRPAAPFSRSDWTWLNGNSRQSRSVLETPYFTGEFRADVTYIADFNHPADHTLVGTSESGRTGEVQVQQLGLGGDLHAGHARGRFMTQFGMYSTMTPRNDASSARGQWRMDDAYRYLSEAYGGYHWDRLHSINLDAGIFMSYVGLFSYYNFDNWAYQPSYVSSNTPWFFNGIRAQFFVREDLKIETWLVNGWQSYGMFNEQPGVGLQVLYRPTSSISVLSNSYYGADWLGIP
;
A
#
# COMPACT_ATOMS: atom_id res chain seq x y z
N MET A 1 -45.91 -23.02 -25.76
CA MET A 1 -45.14 -23.59 -24.63
C MET A 1 -44.08 -22.55 -24.25
N ARG A 2 -44.47 -21.51 -23.51
CA ARG A 2 -44.23 -21.24 -22.08
C ARG A 2 -42.74 -21.04 -21.72
N ASN A 3 -42.39 -19.75 -21.64
CA ASN A 3 -41.23 -19.07 -21.04
C ASN A 3 -40.47 -19.82 -19.93
N ARG A 4 -39.17 -19.49 -19.80
CA ARG A 4 -38.62 -18.86 -18.57
C ARG A 4 -37.26 -18.22 -18.83
N HIS A 5 -37.23 -16.90 -18.68
CA HIS A 5 -36.04 -16.10 -18.39
C HIS A 5 -35.56 -16.40 -16.97
N ALA A 6 -34.25 -16.44 -16.73
CA ALA A 6 -33.66 -16.45 -15.40
C ALA A 6 -32.96 -15.10 -15.17
N THR A 7 -33.64 -14.23 -14.43
CA THR A 7 -33.10 -13.03 -13.81
C THR A 7 -32.40 -13.46 -12.52
N LEU A 8 -31.11 -13.18 -12.38
CA LEU A 8 -30.39 -13.35 -11.12
C LEU A 8 -30.48 -12.02 -10.34
N VAL A 9 -31.19 -12.05 -9.21
CA VAL A 9 -31.18 -10.98 -8.20
C VAL A 9 -30.28 -11.47 -7.07
N ALA A 10 -29.16 -10.78 -6.83
CA ALA A 10 -28.36 -10.98 -5.63
C ALA A 10 -28.83 -9.99 -4.57
N ALA A 11 -29.46 -10.50 -3.51
CA ALA A 11 -29.78 -9.74 -2.31
C ALA A 11 -28.72 -10.03 -1.24
N ALA A 12 -28.05 -9.01 -0.74
CA ALA A 12 -27.23 -9.09 0.46
C ALA A 12 -28.00 -8.43 1.62
N LEU A 13 -28.39 -9.23 2.62
CA LEU A 13 -28.87 -8.73 3.91
C LEU A 13 -27.68 -8.22 4.72
N LEU A 14 -27.65 -6.92 5.02
CA LEU A 14 -26.84 -6.39 6.12
C LEU A 14 -27.71 -6.32 7.39
N ALA A 15 -27.41 -7.16 8.37
CA ALA A 15 -27.92 -7.01 9.73
C ALA A 15 -27.15 -5.89 10.43
N VAL A 16 -27.87 -4.83 10.80
CA VAL A 16 -27.36 -3.71 11.61
C VAL A 16 -27.33 -4.14 13.08
N GLY A 17 -26.13 -4.24 13.65
CA GLY A 17 -25.92 -4.35 15.09
C GLY A 17 -25.47 -3.01 15.67
N THR A 18 -26.39 -2.26 16.28
CA THR A 18 -26.07 -1.08 17.07
C THR A 18 -25.57 -1.49 18.45
N SER A 19 -24.33 -1.17 18.80
CA SER A 19 -23.89 -1.12 20.19
C SER A 19 -23.29 0.25 20.50
N LEU A 20 -24.05 1.08 21.21
CA LEU A 20 -23.54 2.27 21.89
C LEU A 20 -22.58 1.81 23.00
N GLY A 21 -21.31 2.20 22.89
CA GLY A 21 -20.29 2.01 23.92
C GLY A 21 -19.66 3.36 24.28
N ALA A 22 -19.85 3.77 25.53
CA ALA A 22 -19.49 5.06 26.08
C ALA A 22 -17.98 5.37 26.01
N GLN A 23 -17.63 6.57 25.54
CA GLN A 23 -16.29 7.15 25.72
C GLN A 23 -16.18 7.70 27.15
N GLY A 24 -15.37 7.05 27.99
CA GLY A 24 -14.85 7.66 29.21
C GLY A 24 -13.95 8.84 28.82
N ARG A 25 -14.32 10.05 29.27
CA ARG A 25 -13.50 11.25 29.12
C ARG A 25 -12.40 11.22 30.17
N ASP A 26 -11.17 11.00 29.73
CA ASP A 26 -9.98 11.29 30.54
C ASP A 26 -9.62 12.77 30.34
N THR A 27 -9.98 13.60 31.32
CA THR A 27 -9.82 15.06 31.30
C THR A 27 -8.54 15.49 32.03
N THR A 28 -7.34 15.18 31.51
CA THR A 28 -6.07 15.84 31.94
C THR A 28 -4.94 15.70 30.91
N ALA A 29 -5.21 15.86 29.62
CA ALA A 29 -4.15 16.03 28.62
C ALA A 29 -4.17 17.47 28.09
N SER A 30 -3.02 18.17 28.13
CA SER A 30 -2.79 19.36 27.30
C SER A 30 -3.30 19.07 25.88
N PRO A 31 -3.87 20.06 25.16
CA PRO A 31 -4.40 19.81 23.82
C PRO A 31 -3.29 19.27 22.93
N ARG A 32 -3.27 17.95 22.70
CA ARG A 32 -2.43 17.36 21.68
C ARG A 32 -2.94 17.93 20.35
N PRO A 33 -2.04 18.36 19.43
CA PRO A 33 -2.45 18.68 18.07
C PRO A 33 -3.33 17.55 17.53
N ALA A 34 -4.39 17.90 16.80
CA ALA A 34 -5.24 16.90 16.18
C ALA A 34 -4.38 15.93 15.36
N ALA A 35 -4.66 14.63 15.46
CA ALA A 35 -3.90 13.65 14.72
C ALA A 35 -4.01 13.96 13.21
N PRO A 36 -2.93 13.80 12.43
CA PRO A 36 -2.99 14.11 11.02
C PRO A 36 -4.13 13.37 10.30
N PHE A 37 -4.86 14.09 9.47
CA PHE A 37 -6.01 13.63 8.69
C PHE A 37 -7.19 13.09 9.51
N SER A 38 -7.26 13.29 10.84
CA SER A 38 -8.32 12.74 11.68
C SER A 38 -9.65 13.50 11.63
N ARG A 39 -9.73 14.62 10.91
CA ARG A 39 -10.91 15.50 10.87
C ARG A 39 -12.09 14.91 10.07
N SER A 40 -11.86 13.92 9.21
CA SER A 40 -12.87 13.39 8.30
C SER A 40 -12.70 11.90 8.08
N ASP A 41 -13.79 11.24 7.68
CA ASP A 41 -13.75 9.85 7.22
C ASP A 41 -13.22 9.79 5.78
N TRP A 42 -12.19 8.97 5.57
CA TRP A 42 -11.54 8.78 4.28
C TRP A 42 -11.74 7.36 3.73
N THR A 43 -12.62 6.54 4.32
CA THR A 43 -12.91 5.16 3.87
C THR A 43 -13.50 5.10 2.46
N TRP A 44 -14.12 6.20 2.01
CA TRP A 44 -14.62 6.34 0.65
C TRP A 44 -13.52 6.42 -0.40
N LEU A 45 -12.32 6.88 -0.04
CA LEU A 45 -11.24 7.15 -0.99
C LEU A 45 -10.66 5.84 -1.57
N ASN A 46 -10.29 5.86 -2.85
CA ASN A 46 -9.57 4.76 -3.48
C ASN A 46 -8.23 4.51 -2.78
N GLY A 47 -7.89 3.24 -2.54
CA GLY A 47 -6.64 2.83 -1.92
C GLY A 47 -6.59 2.90 -0.39
N ASN A 48 -7.67 3.30 0.28
CA ASN A 48 -7.75 3.30 1.75
C ASN A 48 -8.46 2.05 2.27
N SER A 49 -8.00 1.57 3.44
CA SER A 49 -8.71 0.56 4.20
C SER A 49 -10.09 1.06 4.63
N ARG A 50 -11.06 0.14 4.61
CA ARG A 50 -12.43 0.37 5.09
C ARG A 50 -12.60 -0.05 6.55
N GLN A 51 -11.54 -0.57 7.17
CA GLN A 51 -11.54 -0.91 8.58
C GLN A 51 -11.35 0.36 9.42
N SER A 52 -12.25 0.57 10.38
CA SER A 52 -12.17 1.72 11.30
C SER A 52 -11.31 1.45 12.53
N ARG A 53 -10.97 0.19 12.81
CA ARG A 53 -10.09 -0.24 13.90
C ARG A 53 -9.44 -1.59 13.59
N SER A 54 -8.22 -1.81 14.11
CA SER A 54 -7.63 -3.15 14.11
C SER A 54 -8.22 -4.01 15.22
N VAL A 55 -8.41 -5.30 14.93
CA VAL A 55 -8.82 -6.31 15.92
C VAL A 55 -7.63 -6.96 16.64
N LEU A 56 -6.41 -6.71 16.14
CA LEU A 56 -5.15 -7.24 16.69
C LEU A 56 -4.28 -6.12 17.29
N GLU A 57 -4.90 -5.03 17.74
CA GLU A 57 -4.24 -3.91 18.39
C GLU A 57 -3.73 -4.30 19.79
N THR A 58 -2.46 -4.02 20.05
CA THR A 58 -1.85 -4.13 21.39
C THR A 58 -1.10 -2.83 21.71
N PRO A 59 -0.65 -2.61 22.96
CA PRO A 59 0.04 -1.36 23.32
C PRO A 59 1.32 -1.04 22.55
N TYR A 60 1.94 -2.04 21.91
CA TYR A 60 3.22 -1.88 21.21
C TYR A 60 3.18 -2.33 19.75
N PHE A 61 2.14 -3.06 19.35
CA PHE A 61 2.09 -3.72 18.07
C PHE A 61 0.65 -3.86 17.58
N THR A 62 0.41 -3.47 16.33
CA THR A 62 -0.85 -3.67 15.64
C THR A 62 -0.69 -4.81 14.64
N GLY A 63 -1.21 -5.99 14.98
CA GLY A 63 -1.14 -7.14 14.08
C GLY A 63 -2.02 -6.96 12.85
N GLU A 64 -1.62 -7.60 11.75
CA GLU A 64 -2.33 -7.54 10.48
C GLU A 64 -2.19 -8.88 9.74
N PHE A 65 -3.33 -9.40 9.27
CA PHE A 65 -3.43 -10.58 8.43
C PHE A 65 -4.21 -10.23 7.18
N ARG A 66 -3.65 -10.54 6.01
CA ARG A 66 -4.26 -10.33 4.70
C ARG A 66 -4.27 -11.61 3.91
N ALA A 67 -5.40 -11.91 3.30
CA ALA A 67 -5.55 -12.98 2.33
C ALA A 67 -6.39 -12.47 1.16
N ASP A 68 -5.79 -12.40 -0.01
CA ASP A 68 -6.42 -12.06 -1.28
C ASP A 68 -6.38 -13.30 -2.18
N VAL A 69 -7.57 -13.80 -2.50
CA VAL A 69 -7.78 -15.01 -3.31
C VAL A 69 -8.71 -14.64 -4.45
N THR A 70 -8.27 -14.94 -5.67
CA THR A 70 -8.92 -14.47 -6.90
C THR A 70 -9.30 -15.59 -7.84
N TYR A 71 -10.28 -15.30 -8.68
CA TYR A 71 -10.56 -16.05 -9.90
C TYR A 71 -10.94 -15.04 -10.98
N ILE A 72 -10.21 -15.02 -12.08
CA ILE A 72 -10.44 -14.10 -13.20
C ILE A 72 -10.93 -14.90 -14.39
N ALA A 73 -12.15 -14.63 -14.85
CA ALA A 73 -12.67 -15.23 -16.08
C ALA A 73 -12.23 -14.42 -17.29
N ASP A 74 -11.69 -15.10 -18.31
CA ASP A 74 -11.38 -14.51 -19.61
C ASP A 74 -12.05 -15.29 -20.74
N PHE A 75 -12.90 -14.61 -21.50
CA PHE A 75 -13.65 -15.19 -22.62
C PHE A 75 -12.79 -15.44 -23.86
N ASN A 76 -11.56 -14.91 -23.92
CA ASN A 76 -10.60 -15.22 -24.97
C ASN A 76 -9.91 -16.57 -24.77
N HIS A 77 -10.09 -17.21 -23.60
CA HIS A 77 -9.51 -18.50 -23.24
C HIS A 77 -8.01 -18.61 -23.58
N PRO A 78 -7.13 -17.80 -22.95
CA PRO A 78 -5.69 -17.88 -23.17
C PRO A 78 -5.19 -19.31 -22.95
N ALA A 79 -4.39 -19.83 -23.89
CA ALA A 79 -4.00 -21.24 -23.93
C ALA A 79 -3.21 -21.70 -22.69
N ASP A 80 -2.53 -20.79 -22.01
CA ASP A 80 -1.70 -21.02 -20.82
C ASP A 80 -2.23 -20.29 -19.58
N HIS A 81 -3.46 -19.78 -19.65
CA HIS A 81 -4.12 -18.97 -18.63
C HIS A 81 -3.43 -17.62 -18.36
N THR A 82 -2.47 -17.16 -19.15
CA THR A 82 -1.72 -15.93 -18.84
C THR A 82 -2.59 -14.67 -19.02
N LEU A 83 -2.49 -13.75 -18.07
CA LEU A 83 -3.00 -12.38 -18.15
C LEU A 83 -1.84 -11.38 -18.25
N VAL A 84 -1.87 -10.52 -19.27
CA VAL A 84 -0.84 -9.50 -19.52
C VAL A 84 -1.44 -8.09 -19.48
N GLY A 85 -0.57 -7.07 -19.39
CA GLY A 85 -1.01 -5.66 -19.35
C GLY A 85 -1.45 -5.17 -17.97
N THR A 86 -1.32 -6.02 -16.96
CA THR A 86 -1.54 -5.75 -15.53
C THR A 86 -0.31 -6.24 -14.76
N SER A 87 -0.06 -5.67 -13.57
CA SER A 87 1.02 -6.05 -12.66
C SER A 87 0.53 -6.71 -11.38
N GLU A 88 -0.79 -6.81 -11.22
CA GLU A 88 -1.45 -7.23 -9.99
C GLU A 88 -2.43 -8.39 -10.17
N SER A 89 -2.60 -8.85 -11.41
CA SER A 89 -3.36 -10.04 -11.77
C SER A 89 -2.63 -10.77 -12.91
N GLY A 90 -2.31 -12.04 -12.72
CA GLY A 90 -1.35 -12.72 -13.59
C GLY A 90 -1.94 -13.82 -14.45
N ARG A 91 -3.06 -14.42 -14.02
CA ARG A 91 -3.64 -15.58 -14.73
C ARG A 91 -5.17 -15.58 -14.69
N THR A 92 -5.78 -16.38 -15.55
CA THR A 92 -7.23 -16.46 -15.80
C THR A 92 -7.73 -17.90 -15.78
N GLY A 93 -9.00 -18.14 -15.47
CA GLY A 93 -9.60 -19.48 -15.48
C GLY A 93 -9.14 -20.41 -14.35
N GLU A 94 -8.47 -19.89 -13.33
CA GLU A 94 -8.00 -20.65 -12.17
C GLU A 94 -8.10 -19.81 -10.88
N VAL A 95 -8.14 -20.50 -9.74
CA VAL A 95 -8.11 -19.86 -8.42
C VAL A 95 -6.67 -19.58 -8.03
N GLN A 96 -6.38 -18.34 -7.63
CA GLN A 96 -5.04 -17.90 -7.26
C GLN A 96 -5.02 -17.30 -5.87
N VAL A 97 -3.96 -17.56 -5.12
CA VAL A 97 -3.61 -16.71 -3.97
C VAL A 97 -2.83 -15.54 -4.54
N GLN A 98 -3.50 -14.39 -4.63
CA GLN A 98 -2.89 -13.20 -5.20
C GLN A 98 -1.90 -12.57 -4.21
N GLN A 99 -2.32 -12.46 -2.95
CA GLN A 99 -1.50 -11.96 -1.86
C GLN A 99 -1.87 -12.65 -0.54
N LEU A 100 -0.87 -13.11 0.21
CA LEU A 100 -1.03 -13.54 1.60
C LEU A 100 0.03 -12.83 2.44
N GLY A 101 -0.42 -12.07 3.43
CA GLY A 101 0.41 -11.26 4.30
C GLY A 101 0.14 -11.55 5.77
N LEU A 102 1.21 -11.71 6.53
CA LEU A 102 1.22 -11.71 7.98
C LEU A 102 2.23 -10.67 8.42
N GLY A 103 1.82 -9.79 9.32
CA GLY A 103 2.66 -8.67 9.71
C GLY A 103 1.98 -7.72 10.67
N GLY A 104 2.42 -6.48 10.63
CA GLY A 104 1.85 -5.40 11.43
C GLY A 104 2.80 -4.23 11.64
N ASP A 105 2.31 -3.27 12.42
CA ASP A 105 3.01 -2.05 12.77
C ASP A 105 3.52 -2.12 14.21
N LEU A 106 4.80 -1.82 14.41
CA LEU A 106 5.41 -1.59 15.71
C LEU A 106 5.26 -0.11 16.08
N HIS A 107 4.83 0.17 17.31
CA HIS A 107 4.73 1.52 17.87
C HIS A 107 5.12 1.51 19.35
N ALA A 108 6.33 1.96 19.68
CA ALA A 108 6.85 1.95 21.05
C ALA A 108 7.52 3.28 21.39
N GLY A 109 6.76 4.18 22.02
CA GLY A 109 7.21 5.55 22.26
C GLY A 109 7.50 6.26 20.94
N HIS A 110 8.76 6.66 20.75
CA HIS A 110 9.20 7.27 19.49
C HIS A 110 9.66 6.26 18.44
N ALA A 111 9.81 4.98 18.79
CA ALA A 111 10.18 3.94 17.83
C ALA A 111 8.93 3.51 17.04
N ARG A 112 9.10 3.40 15.72
CA ARG A 112 8.07 2.89 14.81
C ARG A 112 8.68 1.90 13.82
N GLY A 113 7.86 1.03 13.27
CA GLY A 113 8.27 0.15 12.20
C GLY A 113 7.11 -0.61 11.62
N ARG A 114 7.33 -1.24 10.47
CA ARG A 114 6.36 -2.12 9.85
C ARG A 114 7.07 -3.32 9.26
N PHE A 115 6.47 -4.47 9.46
CA PHE A 115 6.87 -5.72 8.83
C PHE A 115 5.63 -6.34 8.22
N MET A 116 5.64 -6.63 6.93
CA MET A 116 4.55 -7.30 6.23
C MET A 116 5.11 -8.25 5.19
N THR A 117 4.72 -9.53 5.32
CA THR A 117 5.11 -10.54 4.34
C THR A 117 4.27 -10.46 3.08
N GLN A 118 4.81 -11.07 2.02
CA GLN A 118 4.16 -11.20 0.73
C GLN A 118 4.33 -12.62 0.17
N PHE A 119 3.27 -13.41 0.24
CA PHE A 119 3.19 -14.71 -0.42
C PHE A 119 2.11 -14.71 -1.50
N GLY A 120 2.15 -15.68 -2.41
CA GLY A 120 1.26 -15.76 -3.57
C GLY A 120 1.83 -15.06 -4.81
N MET A 121 0.98 -14.78 -5.79
CA MET A 121 1.38 -14.24 -7.10
C MET A 121 2.20 -12.95 -7.01
N TYR A 122 1.89 -12.07 -6.04
CA TYR A 122 2.65 -10.84 -5.83
C TYR A 122 4.17 -11.08 -5.62
N SER A 123 4.57 -12.20 -5.02
CA SER A 123 5.99 -12.51 -4.78
C SER A 123 6.82 -12.71 -6.05
N THR A 124 6.18 -12.91 -7.21
CA THR A 124 6.85 -12.97 -8.51
C THR A 124 6.48 -11.79 -9.39
N MET A 125 5.21 -11.36 -9.34
CA MET A 125 4.70 -10.29 -10.21
C MET A 125 5.23 -8.90 -9.84
N THR A 126 5.31 -8.57 -8.56
CA THR A 126 5.76 -7.24 -8.10
C THR A 126 7.24 -6.99 -8.44
N PRO A 127 8.19 -7.89 -8.12
CA PRO A 127 9.60 -7.65 -8.44
C PRO A 127 9.98 -7.92 -9.90
N ARG A 128 9.04 -8.36 -10.76
CA ARG A 128 9.36 -8.82 -12.14
C ARG A 128 10.10 -7.81 -13.02
N ASN A 129 9.89 -6.52 -12.75
CA ASN A 129 10.50 -5.41 -13.49
C ASN A 129 11.69 -4.79 -12.75
N ASP A 130 12.16 -5.41 -11.66
CA ASP A 130 13.35 -4.98 -10.94
C ASP A 130 14.63 -5.58 -11.57
N ALA A 131 15.29 -4.80 -12.42
CA ALA A 131 16.55 -5.20 -13.05
C ALA A 131 17.75 -5.12 -12.09
N SER A 132 17.61 -4.56 -10.88
CA SER A 132 18.73 -4.40 -9.94
C SER A 132 19.22 -5.75 -9.41
N SER A 133 18.35 -6.77 -9.38
CA SER A 133 18.68 -8.16 -9.03
C SER A 133 19.80 -8.77 -9.89
N ALA A 134 20.04 -8.23 -11.09
CA ALA A 134 21.13 -8.64 -11.98
C ALA A 134 22.50 -8.02 -11.62
N ARG A 135 22.56 -7.05 -10.69
CA ARG A 135 23.78 -6.36 -10.29
C ARG A 135 24.33 -6.90 -8.96
N GLY A 136 25.60 -7.29 -8.97
CA GLY A 136 26.30 -7.81 -7.79
C GLY A 136 26.26 -9.33 -7.70
N GLN A 137 26.81 -9.87 -6.61
CA GLN A 137 26.95 -11.32 -6.41
C GLN A 137 25.71 -11.97 -5.76
N TRP A 138 24.85 -11.17 -5.14
CA TRP A 138 23.73 -11.65 -4.32
C TRP A 138 22.40 -11.56 -5.07
N ARG A 139 21.54 -12.57 -4.88
CA ARG A 139 20.18 -12.61 -5.43
C ARG A 139 19.22 -11.82 -4.54
N MET A 140 19.03 -10.53 -4.85
CA MET A 140 18.18 -9.63 -4.05
C MET A 140 16.69 -9.98 -4.17
N ASP A 141 16.26 -10.51 -5.30
CA ASP A 141 14.92 -11.01 -5.52
C ASP A 141 14.60 -12.19 -4.60
N ASP A 142 15.54 -13.11 -4.38
CA ASP A 142 15.39 -14.20 -3.41
C ASP A 142 15.27 -13.67 -1.97
N ALA A 143 15.99 -12.60 -1.64
CA ALA A 143 16.03 -12.02 -0.31
C ALA A 143 14.77 -11.21 0.04
N TYR A 144 14.24 -10.42 -0.90
CA TYR A 144 13.25 -9.39 -0.60
C TYR A 144 11.85 -9.64 -1.15
N ARG A 145 11.65 -10.56 -2.12
CA ARG A 145 10.33 -10.74 -2.77
C ARG A 145 9.19 -11.15 -1.84
N TYR A 146 9.52 -11.69 -0.68
CA TYR A 146 8.55 -12.10 0.35
C TYR A 146 8.25 -11.00 1.38
N LEU A 147 8.75 -9.78 1.15
CA LEU A 147 8.51 -8.61 1.98
C LEU A 147 7.80 -7.55 1.12
N SER A 148 6.54 -7.25 1.44
CA SER A 148 5.92 -6.05 0.86
C SER A 148 6.44 -4.81 1.58
N GLU A 149 6.47 -4.84 2.91
CA GLU A 149 6.96 -3.72 3.72
C GLU A 149 7.88 -4.24 4.82
N ALA A 150 9.03 -3.60 4.99
CA ALA A 150 10.01 -3.94 6.00
C ALA A 150 10.84 -2.71 6.32
N TYR A 151 10.37 -1.87 7.25
CA TYR A 151 11.04 -0.64 7.62
C TYR A 151 11.00 -0.38 9.12
N GLY A 152 11.98 0.37 9.60
CA GLY A 152 12.04 0.88 10.96
C GLY A 152 12.33 2.38 10.94
N GLY A 153 11.93 3.09 11.98
CA GLY A 153 12.07 4.53 12.02
C GLY A 153 11.86 5.14 13.39
N TYR A 154 11.98 6.47 13.40
CA TYR A 154 11.81 7.30 14.58
C TYR A 154 10.75 8.37 14.33
N HIS A 155 9.93 8.61 15.36
CA HIS A 155 8.84 9.57 15.38
C HIS A 155 9.17 10.73 16.33
N TRP A 156 9.05 11.96 15.85
CA TRP A 156 9.13 13.17 16.67
C TRP A 156 7.76 13.82 16.82
N ASP A 157 7.41 14.17 18.07
CA ASP A 157 6.23 14.99 18.42
C ASP A 157 6.47 16.48 18.11
N ARG A 158 6.74 16.80 16.84
CA ARG A 158 6.95 18.17 16.33
C ARG A 158 5.97 18.42 15.18
N LEU A 159 5.54 19.67 15.01
CA LEU A 159 4.43 20.05 14.11
C LEU A 159 3.16 19.26 14.47
N HIS A 160 2.61 18.47 13.54
CA HIS A 160 1.54 17.49 13.81
C HIS A 160 2.05 16.04 13.79
N SER A 161 3.31 15.81 13.39
CA SER A 161 4.06 14.55 13.39
C SER A 161 5.24 14.71 12.43
N ILE A 162 6.42 14.22 12.80
CA ILE A 162 7.54 14.02 11.88
C ILE A 162 8.01 12.57 12.01
N ASN A 163 8.20 11.89 10.88
CA ASN A 163 8.74 10.52 10.85
C ASN A 163 9.96 10.45 9.95
N LEU A 164 10.95 9.67 10.35
CA LEU A 164 12.06 9.24 9.50
C LEU A 164 12.14 7.72 9.55
N ASP A 165 11.94 7.09 8.41
CA ASP A 165 11.91 5.64 8.26
C ASP A 165 12.96 5.20 7.23
N ALA A 166 13.51 4.00 7.40
CA ALA A 166 14.40 3.36 6.43
C ALA A 166 14.04 1.88 6.23
N GLY A 167 14.07 1.42 4.98
CA GLY A 167 13.78 0.04 4.60
C GLY A 167 12.99 -0.08 3.30
N ILE A 168 12.15 -1.11 3.22
CA ILE A 168 11.27 -1.41 2.09
C ILE A 168 9.88 -0.85 2.37
N PHE A 169 9.36 -0.06 1.42
CA PHE A 169 8.08 0.61 1.49
C PHE A 169 7.22 0.28 0.28
N MET A 170 5.90 0.40 0.44
CA MET A 170 5.03 0.57 -0.72
C MET A 170 5.33 1.90 -1.40
N SER A 171 5.24 1.89 -2.73
CA SER A 171 5.46 3.08 -3.52
C SER A 171 4.47 4.18 -3.17
N TYR A 172 4.97 5.41 -3.08
CA TYR A 172 4.15 6.60 -2.93
C TYR A 172 3.59 7.09 -4.28
N VAL A 173 4.06 6.53 -5.40
CA VAL A 173 3.66 6.86 -6.76
C VAL A 173 2.62 5.84 -7.25
N GLY A 174 1.42 6.32 -7.54
CA GLY A 174 0.33 5.51 -8.07
C GLY A 174 -1.04 6.10 -7.72
N LEU A 175 -2.08 5.70 -8.46
CA LEU A 175 -3.48 6.06 -8.15
C LEU A 175 -4.19 4.95 -7.35
N PHE A 176 -3.62 3.76 -7.34
CA PHE A 176 -4.14 2.58 -6.65
C PHE A 176 -3.23 2.25 -5.46
N SER A 177 -3.82 1.71 -4.40
CA SER A 177 -3.06 1.07 -3.33
C SER A 177 -2.47 -0.23 -3.82
N TYR A 178 -1.39 -0.62 -3.17
CA TYR A 178 -0.70 -1.88 -3.38
C TYR A 178 -1.61 -3.11 -3.19
N TYR A 179 -2.50 -3.06 -2.19
CA TYR A 179 -3.42 -4.15 -1.91
C TYR A 179 -4.74 -3.94 -2.68
N ASN A 180 -5.08 -4.89 -3.57
CA ASN A 180 -6.25 -4.78 -4.44
C ASN A 180 -7.57 -4.59 -3.68
N PHE A 181 -7.70 -5.23 -2.52
CA PHE A 181 -8.87 -5.07 -1.63
C PHE A 181 -9.16 -3.61 -1.23
N ASP A 182 -8.12 -2.78 -1.13
CA ASP A 182 -8.25 -1.38 -0.73
C ASP A 182 -8.63 -0.47 -1.92
N ASN A 183 -8.76 -1.01 -3.12
CA ASN A 183 -9.12 -0.25 -4.33
C ASN A 183 -10.62 -0.36 -4.67
N TRP A 184 -11.12 0.58 -5.48
CA TRP A 184 -12.49 0.56 -6.01
C TRP A 184 -12.66 -0.46 -7.14
N ALA A 185 -11.58 -0.74 -7.87
CA ALA A 185 -11.52 -1.78 -8.89
C ALA A 185 -10.44 -2.78 -8.51
N TYR A 186 -10.68 -4.05 -8.82
CA TYR A 186 -9.70 -5.10 -8.55
C TYR A 186 -8.48 -5.01 -9.48
N GLN A 187 -8.72 -4.70 -10.75
CA GLN A 187 -7.67 -4.44 -11.74
C GLN A 187 -7.42 -2.93 -11.88
N PRO A 188 -6.26 -2.42 -11.42
CA PRO A 188 -5.73 -1.12 -11.71
C PRO A 188 -5.83 -0.67 -13.16
N SER A 189 -5.86 0.66 -13.31
CA SER A 189 -5.69 1.28 -14.63
C SER A 189 -4.32 0.94 -15.22
N TYR A 190 -4.22 0.92 -16.56
CA TYR A 190 -2.97 0.68 -17.27
C TYR A 190 -1.82 1.55 -16.76
N VAL A 191 -2.08 2.83 -16.47
CA VAL A 191 -1.06 3.75 -15.93
C VAL A 191 -0.58 3.30 -14.55
N SER A 192 -1.50 2.86 -13.67
CA SER A 192 -1.16 2.39 -12.32
C SER A 192 -0.42 1.05 -12.33
N SER A 193 -0.74 0.14 -13.26
CA SER A 193 0.02 -1.10 -13.38
C SER A 193 1.47 -0.88 -13.85
N ASN A 194 1.79 0.30 -14.41
CA ASN A 194 3.11 0.68 -14.92
C ASN A 194 3.85 1.71 -14.02
N THR A 195 3.32 2.03 -12.84
CA THR A 195 4.04 2.79 -11.80
C THR A 195 4.85 1.84 -10.89
N PRO A 196 5.81 2.34 -10.07
CA PRO A 196 6.58 1.48 -9.21
C PRO A 196 5.68 0.97 -8.08
N TRP A 197 5.88 -0.27 -7.64
CA TRP A 197 5.07 -0.88 -6.58
C TRP A 197 5.74 -0.76 -5.20
N PHE A 198 7.07 -0.72 -5.15
CA PHE A 198 7.83 -0.60 -3.92
C PHE A 198 9.03 0.33 -4.09
N PHE A 199 9.57 0.78 -2.96
CA PHE A 199 10.85 1.47 -2.88
C PHE A 199 11.69 0.88 -1.75
N ASN A 200 13.00 0.81 -1.97
CA ASN A 200 13.97 0.52 -0.92
C ASN A 200 14.82 1.78 -0.67
N GLY A 201 14.86 2.28 0.57
CA GLY A 201 15.58 3.52 0.89
C GLY A 201 15.15 4.18 2.19
N ILE A 202 15.11 5.51 2.17
CA ILE A 202 14.79 6.39 3.31
C ILE A 202 13.60 7.29 2.94
N ARG A 203 12.66 7.43 3.88
CA ARG A 203 11.50 8.31 3.79
C ARG A 203 11.46 9.25 4.99
N ALA A 204 11.31 10.54 4.75
CA ALA A 204 10.93 11.50 5.78
C ALA A 204 9.51 12.02 5.51
N GLN A 205 8.66 11.99 6.54
CA GLN A 205 7.29 12.48 6.48
C GLN A 205 7.13 13.68 7.39
N PHE A 206 6.57 14.77 6.86
CA PHE A 206 6.30 16.01 7.58
C PHE A 206 4.80 16.28 7.53
N PHE A 207 4.12 16.13 8.66
CA PHE A 207 2.73 16.55 8.80
C PHE A 207 2.71 18.01 9.23
N VAL A 208 2.75 18.89 8.22
CA VAL A 208 2.87 20.34 8.40
C VAL A 208 1.63 20.90 9.09
N ARG A 209 0.45 20.38 8.75
CA ARG A 209 -0.86 20.70 9.35
C ARG A 209 -1.69 19.42 9.48
N GLU A 210 -2.85 19.51 10.13
CA GLU A 210 -3.83 18.40 10.19
C GLU A 210 -4.28 17.89 8.82
N ASP A 211 -4.19 18.71 7.76
CA ASP A 211 -4.70 18.45 6.41
C ASP A 211 -3.62 18.37 5.34
N LEU A 212 -2.34 18.54 5.69
CA LEU A 212 -1.23 18.66 4.76
C LEU A 212 -0.04 17.82 5.22
N LYS A 213 0.33 16.85 4.38
CA LYS A 213 1.53 16.01 4.53
C LYS A 213 2.46 16.24 3.35
N ILE A 214 3.74 16.40 3.64
CA ILE A 214 4.82 16.42 2.66
C ILE A 214 5.76 15.25 2.99
N GLU A 215 6.13 14.46 1.99
CA GLU A 215 7.11 13.40 2.16
C GLU A 215 8.26 13.56 1.18
N THR A 216 9.48 13.39 1.68
CA THR A 216 10.69 13.36 0.86
C THR A 216 11.29 11.97 0.90
N TRP A 217 11.77 11.52 -0.24
CA TRP A 217 12.25 10.16 -0.44
C TRP A 217 13.65 10.17 -1.05
N LEU A 218 14.51 9.30 -0.53
CA LEU A 218 15.81 8.96 -1.10
C LEU A 218 15.86 7.44 -1.23
N VAL A 219 15.83 6.94 -2.46
CA VAL A 219 15.60 5.52 -2.75
C VAL A 219 16.65 4.97 -3.70
N ASN A 220 16.79 3.65 -3.75
CA ASN A 220 17.78 2.99 -4.59
C ASN A 220 17.48 3.15 -6.09
N GLY A 221 16.21 3.30 -6.48
CA GLY A 221 15.78 3.50 -7.86
C GLY A 221 14.27 3.28 -8.02
N TRP A 222 13.80 3.42 -9.25
CA TRP A 222 12.42 3.15 -9.63
C TRP A 222 12.13 1.65 -9.56
N GLN A 223 11.35 1.25 -8.54
CA GLN A 223 11.02 -0.16 -8.29
C GLN A 223 12.26 -1.06 -8.26
N SER A 224 13.18 -0.77 -7.34
CA SER A 224 14.48 -1.43 -7.29
C SER A 224 14.86 -1.79 -5.87
N TYR A 225 15.24 -3.05 -5.66
CA TYR A 225 15.84 -3.46 -4.39
C TYR A 225 17.23 -2.86 -4.20
N GLY A 226 18.04 -2.84 -5.27
CA GLY A 226 19.38 -2.23 -5.31
C GLY A 226 19.46 -1.06 -6.29
N MET A 227 20.58 -0.34 -6.28
CA MET A 227 20.78 0.85 -7.09
C MET A 227 21.29 0.53 -8.51
N PHE A 228 20.71 1.17 -9.54
CA PHE A 228 21.07 0.94 -10.95
C PHE A 228 22.39 1.58 -11.36
N ASN A 229 22.50 2.92 -11.27
CA ASN A 229 23.59 3.70 -11.90
C ASN A 229 24.37 4.58 -10.90
N GLU A 230 24.46 4.18 -9.63
CA GLU A 230 25.14 4.95 -8.55
C GLU A 230 24.47 6.29 -8.19
N GLN A 231 23.56 6.78 -9.03
CA GLN A 231 22.62 7.86 -8.70
C GLN A 231 21.39 7.28 -7.98
N PRO A 232 21.09 7.72 -6.75
CA PRO A 232 19.84 7.36 -6.07
C PRO A 232 18.64 8.07 -6.73
N GLY A 233 17.46 7.47 -6.55
CA GLY A 233 16.19 8.13 -6.83
C GLY A 233 15.84 9.12 -5.74
N VAL A 234 15.35 10.29 -6.13
CA VAL A 234 14.83 11.34 -5.23
C VAL A 234 13.35 11.55 -5.51
N GLY A 235 12.57 11.60 -4.45
CA GLY A 235 11.12 11.69 -4.53
C GLY A 235 10.50 12.76 -3.64
N LEU A 236 9.35 13.28 -4.07
CA LEU A 236 8.52 14.21 -3.31
C LEU A 236 7.05 13.80 -3.44
N GLN A 237 6.36 13.64 -2.31
CA GLN A 237 4.91 13.54 -2.25
C GLN A 237 4.33 14.74 -1.51
N VAL A 238 3.26 15.33 -2.06
CA VAL A 238 2.41 16.30 -1.36
C VAL A 238 0.99 15.76 -1.32
N LEU A 239 0.47 15.56 -0.11
CA LEU A 239 -0.91 15.13 0.13
C LEU A 239 -1.65 16.24 0.88
N TYR A 240 -2.71 16.76 0.26
CA TYR A 240 -3.52 17.84 0.78
C TYR A 240 -5.01 17.48 0.78
N ARG A 241 -5.67 17.64 1.93
CA ARG A 241 -7.06 17.22 2.16
C ARG A 241 -7.88 18.35 2.81
N PRO A 242 -8.24 19.41 2.07
CA PRO A 242 -8.85 20.62 2.63
C PRO A 242 -10.27 20.42 3.19
N THR A 243 -11.00 19.45 2.66
CA THR A 243 -12.40 19.15 3.06
C THR A 243 -12.61 17.65 3.05
N SER A 244 -13.66 17.16 3.72
CA SER A 244 -14.01 15.73 3.82
C SER A 244 -14.22 15.02 2.47
N SER A 245 -14.38 15.77 1.38
CA SER A 245 -14.72 15.26 0.05
C SER A 245 -13.63 15.52 -0.99
N ILE A 246 -12.49 16.12 -0.59
CA ILE A 246 -11.41 16.47 -1.51
C ILE A 246 -10.08 15.91 -0.98
N SER A 247 -9.40 15.14 -1.82
CA SER A 247 -8.02 14.68 -1.60
C SER A 247 -7.20 14.98 -2.83
N VAL A 248 -6.15 15.77 -2.67
CA VAL A 248 -5.20 16.14 -3.73
C VAL A 248 -3.87 15.47 -3.40
N LEU A 249 -3.37 14.68 -4.35
CA LEU A 249 -2.09 14.00 -4.25
C LEU A 249 -1.21 14.43 -5.44
N SER A 250 0.01 14.87 -5.14
CA SER A 250 1.03 15.15 -6.14
C SER A 250 2.27 14.32 -5.83
N ASN A 251 2.77 13.60 -6.82
CA ASN A 251 3.93 12.74 -6.71
C ASN A 251 4.95 13.15 -7.78
N SER A 252 6.19 13.41 -7.35
CA SER A 252 7.31 13.71 -8.22
C SER A 252 8.44 12.72 -7.93
N TYR A 253 9.17 12.35 -8.98
CA TYR A 253 10.31 11.45 -8.90
C TYR A 253 11.38 11.88 -9.90
N TYR A 254 12.65 11.75 -9.52
CA TYR A 254 13.81 11.97 -10.36
C TYR A 254 14.90 10.94 -10.04
N GLY A 255 15.43 10.27 -11.05
CA GLY A 255 16.45 9.22 -10.90
C GLY A 255 17.00 8.77 -12.25
N ALA A 256 18.05 7.93 -12.21
CA ALA A 256 18.64 7.29 -13.38
C ALA A 256 18.35 5.78 -13.34
N ASP A 257 17.19 5.41 -13.90
CA ASP A 257 16.60 4.08 -13.72
C ASP A 257 16.78 3.12 -14.91
N TRP A 258 17.52 3.55 -15.92
CA TRP A 258 17.87 2.72 -17.07
C TRP A 258 19.14 1.95 -16.76
N LEU A 259 19.04 0.63 -16.59
CA LEU A 259 20.18 -0.21 -16.23
C LEU A 259 21.33 -0.01 -17.23
N GLY A 260 22.47 0.49 -16.72
CA GLY A 260 23.69 0.68 -17.52
C GLY A 260 23.68 1.92 -18.42
N ILE A 261 22.65 2.78 -18.31
CA ILE A 261 22.56 4.07 -19.01
C ILE A 261 22.47 5.16 -17.93
N PRO A 262 23.61 5.77 -17.54
CA PRO A 262 23.66 6.80 -16.51
C PRO A 262 22.95 8.08 -16.92
#